data_AF-A0A0M0WFP5-F1
#
_entry.id   AF-A0A0M0WFP5-F1
#
_cell.length_a   1.000
_cell.length_b   1.000
_cell.length_c   1.000
_cell.angle_alpha   90.00
_cell.angle_beta   90.00
_cell.angle_gamma   90.00
#
_symmetry.space_group_name_H-M   'P 1'
#
loop_
_entity.id
_entity.type
_entity.pdbx_description
1 polymer ?
#
loop_
_entity_poly.entity_id
_entity_poly.type
_entity_poly.pdbx_seq_one_letter_code
_entity_poly.pdbx_strand_id
1 'polypeptide(L)'
;MKKTIITSLAILISIGGLTTALASTKTGISQDELTYLKSINPSITMSEGNSLKQQRKQLDDLHKQVEELEFDYGILVDNTKNPNKEPKKLDELTAEKRKKHSQLIDKVWSKELQFLDAQYKAGLIKEDDYKIEKKNFEELRDNN
;
A
#
# COMPACT_ATOMS: atom_id res chain seq x y z
N MET A 1 5.65 21.62 -17.01
CA MET A 1 4.94 20.31 -17.01
C MET A 1 4.31 20.14 -15.63
N LYS A 2 3.03 19.78 -15.57
CA LYS A 2 2.25 19.73 -14.33
C LYS A 2 2.88 18.71 -13.37
N LYS A 3 3.12 19.16 -12.13
CA LYS A 3 3.68 18.36 -11.04
C LYS A 3 2.66 17.28 -10.69
N THR A 4 2.89 16.04 -11.14
CA THR A 4 2.24 14.89 -10.52
C THR A 4 2.94 14.70 -9.19
N ILE A 5 2.45 15.38 -8.16
CA ILE A 5 2.72 15.02 -6.78
C ILE A 5 2.34 13.53 -6.73
N ILE A 6 3.32 12.65 -6.55
CA ILE A 6 3.08 11.28 -6.08
C ILE A 6 2.58 11.46 -4.66
N THR A 7 1.32 11.90 -4.60
CA THR A 7 0.46 11.76 -3.46
C THR A 7 0.48 10.27 -3.31
N SER A 8 1.17 9.79 -2.27
CA SER A 8 1.06 8.41 -1.80
C SER A 8 -0.36 7.99 -2.10
N LEU A 9 -0.48 7.04 -3.01
CA LEU A 9 -1.76 6.63 -3.58
C LEU A 9 -2.47 5.87 -2.45
N ALA A 10 -2.95 6.62 -1.46
CA ALA A 10 -4.04 6.26 -0.61
C ALA A 10 -5.22 6.22 -1.56
N ILE A 11 -5.36 5.05 -2.17
CA ILE A 11 -6.43 4.64 -3.08
C ILE A 11 -7.75 4.90 -2.35
N LEU A 12 -8.25 6.12 -2.52
CA LEU A 12 -9.68 6.41 -2.50
C LEU A 12 -10.21 5.73 -3.74
N ILE A 13 -10.86 4.57 -3.57
CA ILE A 13 -12.22 4.29 -4.03
C ILE A 13 -12.65 2.95 -3.36
N SER A 14 -13.74 2.99 -2.59
CA SER A 14 -14.45 1.86 -1.93
C SER A 14 -13.79 1.00 -0.83
N ILE A 15 -12.47 0.78 -0.77
CA ILE A 15 -11.83 -0.18 0.17
C ILE A 15 -11.40 0.46 1.51
N GLY A 16 -11.55 1.79 1.66
CA GLY A 16 -11.00 2.55 2.80
C GLY A 16 -11.42 2.07 4.20
N GLY A 17 -12.62 1.48 4.35
CA GLY A 17 -13.06 0.88 5.62
C GLY A 17 -12.33 -0.43 5.97
N LEU A 18 -12.02 -1.24 4.95
CA LEU A 18 -11.38 -2.53 5.12
C LEU A 18 -9.88 -2.40 5.42
N THR A 19 -9.22 -1.44 4.78
CA THR A 19 -7.80 -1.15 5.04
C THR A 19 -7.59 -0.56 6.43
N THR A 20 -8.46 0.33 6.88
CA THR A 20 -8.41 0.92 8.23
C THR A 20 -8.71 -0.10 9.32
N ALA A 21 -9.66 -1.01 9.09
CA ALA A 21 -9.94 -2.12 10.00
C ALA A 21 -8.74 -3.07 10.20
N LEU A 22 -7.87 -3.20 9.19
CA LEU A 22 -6.71 -4.11 9.24
C LEU A 22 -5.39 -3.45 9.65
N ALA A 23 -5.35 -2.12 9.79
CA ALA A 23 -4.13 -1.35 10.07
C ALA A 23 -3.62 -1.44 11.53
N SER A 24 -4.33 -2.16 12.41
CA SER A 24 -3.97 -2.31 13.83
C SER A 24 -2.66 -3.08 14.03
N THR A 25 -1.81 -2.64 14.97
CA THR A 25 -0.50 -3.23 15.27
C THR A 25 -0.55 -4.55 16.06
N LYS A 26 -1.75 -4.97 16.50
CA LYS A 26 -1.93 -6.22 17.26
C LYS A 26 -1.79 -7.44 16.35
N THR A 27 -1.16 -8.49 16.88
CA THR A 27 -0.98 -9.78 16.21
C THR A 27 -2.31 -10.52 16.15
N GLY A 28 -3.00 -10.43 15.01
CA GLY A 28 -4.29 -11.09 14.77
C GLY A 28 -5.46 -10.11 14.79
N ILE A 29 -6.57 -10.52 14.15
CA ILE A 29 -7.77 -9.71 14.07
C ILE A 29 -8.50 -9.68 15.41
N SER A 30 -9.06 -8.53 15.77
CA SER A 30 -9.95 -8.41 16.92
C SER A 30 -11.34 -8.97 16.60
N GLN A 31 -12.17 -9.15 17.63
CA GLN A 31 -13.56 -9.56 17.45
C GLN A 31 -14.37 -8.50 16.68
N ASP A 32 -14.08 -7.22 16.90
CA ASP A 32 -14.74 -6.12 16.20
C ASP A 32 -14.34 -6.08 14.73
N GLU A 33 -13.04 -6.28 14.45
CA GLU A 33 -12.51 -6.40 13.08
C GLU A 33 -13.16 -7.60 12.37
N LEU A 34 -13.23 -8.77 13.02
CA LEU A 34 -13.93 -9.94 12.46
C LEU A 34 -15.43 -9.68 12.24
N THR A 35 -16.09 -8.98 13.16
CA THR A 35 -17.51 -8.63 13.04
C THR A 35 -17.75 -7.72 11.83
N TYR A 36 -16.87 -6.74 11.63
CA TYR A 36 -16.91 -5.89 10.44
C TYR A 36 -16.70 -6.71 9.16
N LEU A 37 -15.70 -7.58 9.11
CA LEU A 37 -15.48 -8.46 7.95
C LEU A 37 -16.69 -9.36 7.67
N LYS A 38 -17.31 -9.92 8.72
CA LYS A 38 -18.52 -10.74 8.62
C LYS A 38 -19.76 -9.97 8.14
N SER A 39 -19.80 -8.66 8.36
CA SER A 39 -20.88 -7.81 7.82
C SER A 39 -20.82 -7.71 6.28
N ILE A 40 -19.65 -7.96 5.69
CA ILE A 40 -19.41 -7.98 4.25
C ILE A 40 -19.53 -9.41 3.71
N ASN A 41 -18.78 -10.35 4.31
CA ASN A 41 -18.85 -11.77 4.00
C ASN A 41 -19.10 -12.60 5.28
N PRO A 42 -20.34 -13.06 5.55
CA PRO A 42 -20.66 -13.82 6.75
C PRO A 42 -19.89 -15.13 6.91
N SER A 43 -19.38 -15.72 5.81
CA SER A 43 -18.63 -16.98 5.85
C SER A 43 -17.16 -16.79 6.20
N ILE A 44 -16.66 -15.55 6.28
CA ILE A 44 -15.24 -15.32 6.54
C ILE A 44 -14.83 -15.84 7.90
N THR A 45 -13.72 -16.57 7.91
CA THR A 45 -13.18 -17.19 9.11
C THR A 45 -12.20 -16.28 9.82
N MET A 46 -11.98 -16.54 11.11
CA MET A 46 -10.92 -15.91 11.90
C MET A 46 -9.53 -16.11 11.24
N SER A 47 -9.30 -17.29 10.65
CA SER A 47 -8.02 -17.60 9.97
C SER A 47 -7.82 -16.76 8.72
N GLU A 48 -8.84 -16.60 7.89
CA GLU A 48 -8.76 -15.75 6.69
C GLU A 48 -8.55 -14.28 7.05
N GLY A 49 -9.29 -13.77 8.05
CA GLY A 49 -9.07 -12.40 8.53
C GLY A 49 -7.66 -12.21 9.12
N ASN A 50 -7.13 -13.17 9.89
CA ASN A 50 -5.75 -13.13 10.38
C ASN A 50 -4.72 -13.09 9.25
N SER A 51 -4.92 -13.91 8.20
CA SER A 51 -4.06 -13.90 7.02
C SER A 51 -4.10 -12.54 6.31
N LEU A 52 -5.28 -11.97 6.11
CA LEU A 52 -5.45 -10.64 5.51
C LEU A 52 -4.76 -9.56 6.34
N LYS A 53 -4.91 -9.57 7.67
CA LYS A 53 -4.22 -8.63 8.56
C LYS A 53 -2.71 -8.74 8.47
N GLN A 54 -2.18 -9.98 8.42
CA GLN A 54 -0.75 -10.20 8.26
C GLN A 54 -0.23 -9.66 6.92
N GLN A 55 -0.97 -9.89 5.83
CA GLN A 55 -0.60 -9.34 4.52
C GLN A 55 -0.64 -7.81 4.51
N ARG A 56 -1.68 -7.21 5.10
CA ARG A 56 -1.77 -5.75 5.25
C ARG A 56 -0.58 -5.19 6.02
N LYS A 57 -0.22 -5.82 7.14
CA LYS A 57 0.94 -5.41 7.94
C LYS A 57 2.24 -5.49 7.13
N GLN A 58 2.46 -6.58 6.38
CA GLN A 58 3.65 -6.72 5.54
C GLN A 58 3.73 -5.62 4.48
N LEU A 59 2.60 -5.22 3.92
CA LEU A 59 2.51 -4.13 2.97
C LEU A 59 2.77 -2.77 3.62
N ASP A 60 2.19 -2.50 4.78
CA ASP A 60 2.45 -1.27 5.55
C ASP A 60 3.93 -1.15 5.94
N ASP A 61 4.57 -2.27 6.32
CA ASP A 61 6.01 -2.31 6.62
C ASP A 61 6.87 -2.04 5.37
N LEU A 62 6.42 -2.39 4.16
CA LEU A 62 7.12 -2.07 2.91
C LEU A 62 6.97 -0.60 2.54
N HIS A 63 5.79 -0.02 2.70
CA HIS A 63 5.57 1.41 2.49
C HIS A 63 6.46 2.25 3.41
N LYS A 64 6.59 1.85 4.68
CA LYS A 64 7.53 2.49 5.62
C LYS A 64 8.98 2.39 5.16
N GLN A 65 9.40 1.24 4.65
CA GLN A 65 10.76 1.08 4.08
C GLN A 65 10.98 2.00 2.87
N VAL A 66 9.96 2.20 2.02
CA VAL A 66 10.03 3.17 0.92
C VAL A 66 10.19 4.58 1.46
N GLU A 67 9.34 4.98 2.40
CA GLU A 67 9.38 6.31 2.99
C GLU A 67 10.75 6.60 3.64
N GLU A 68 11.27 5.68 4.44
CA GLU A 68 12.61 5.77 5.04
C GLU A 68 13.70 5.90 3.97
N LEU A 69 13.64 5.08 2.92
CA LEU A 69 14.60 5.13 1.81
C LEU A 69 14.53 6.47 1.07
N GLU A 70 13.33 7.00 0.85
CA GLU A 70 13.12 8.26 0.17
C GLU A 70 13.61 9.45 1.01
N PHE A 71 13.47 9.41 2.33
CA PHE A 71 14.10 10.37 3.24
C PHE A 71 15.63 10.29 3.17
N ASP A 72 16.20 9.08 3.21
CA ASP A 72 17.65 8.85 3.12
C ASP A 72 18.23 9.34 1.78
N TYR A 73 17.46 9.22 0.71
CA TYR A 73 17.85 9.69 -0.62
C TYR A 73 17.60 11.17 -0.81
N GLY A 74 16.87 11.80 0.11
CA GLY A 74 16.46 13.20 0.03
C GLY A 74 15.36 13.43 -1.01
N ILE A 75 14.69 12.38 -1.48
CA ILE A 75 13.47 12.46 -2.30
C ILE A 75 12.34 13.03 -1.43
N LEU A 76 12.21 12.54 -0.20
CA LEU A 76 11.33 13.13 0.81
C LEU A 76 12.14 14.04 1.74
N VAL A 77 11.49 15.12 2.18
CA VAL A 77 12.09 16.14 3.04
C VAL A 77 11.13 16.53 4.16
N ASP A 78 11.65 16.58 5.38
CA ASP A 78 10.93 17.07 6.54
C ASP A 78 11.09 18.59 6.64
N ASN A 79 10.17 19.31 6.00
CA ASN A 79 10.17 20.77 5.95
C ASN A 79 9.89 21.41 7.32
N THR A 80 9.47 20.64 8.33
CA THR A 80 9.35 21.16 9.70
C THR A 80 10.72 21.35 10.35
N LYS A 81 11.71 20.53 9.96
CA LYS A 81 13.10 20.60 10.45
C LYS A 81 13.98 21.48 9.57
N ASN A 82 13.73 21.52 8.26
CA ASN A 82 14.44 22.40 7.35
C ASN A 82 13.48 22.94 6.26
N PRO A 83 12.86 24.10 6.48
CA PRO A 83 11.77 24.60 5.65
C PRO A 83 12.17 24.97 4.22
N ASN A 84 13.48 25.11 3.95
CA ASN A 84 14.00 25.50 2.65
C ASN A 84 14.68 24.35 1.90
N LYS A 85 14.65 23.11 2.44
CA LYS A 85 15.26 21.96 1.78
C LYS A 85 14.38 21.49 0.63
N GLU A 86 14.85 21.60 -0.60
CA GLU A 86 14.15 21.05 -1.74
C GLU A 86 14.35 19.53 -1.83
N PRO A 87 13.30 18.76 -2.20
CA PRO A 87 13.43 17.34 -2.48
C PRO A 87 14.24 17.11 -3.75
N LYS A 88 15.08 16.07 -3.74
CA LYS A 88 15.80 15.60 -4.92
C LYS A 88 14.86 14.89 -5.87
N LYS A 89 15.09 15.08 -7.16
CA LYS A 89 14.44 14.27 -8.19
C LYS A 89 15.13 12.92 -8.32
N LEU A 90 14.39 11.93 -8.82
CA LEU A 90 14.92 10.57 -8.97
C LEU A 90 16.12 10.50 -9.92
N ASP A 91 16.11 11.30 -11.00
CA ASP A 91 17.18 11.39 -11.99
C ASP A 91 18.48 12.04 -11.46
N GLU A 92 18.38 12.83 -10.38
CA GLU A 92 19.52 13.42 -9.67
C GLU A 92 20.25 12.40 -8.76
N LEU A 93 19.68 11.21 -8.56
CA LEU A 93 20.30 10.14 -7.78
C LEU A 93 21.31 9.32 -8.59
N THR A 94 22.19 8.60 -7.90
CA THR A 94 23.08 7.63 -8.55
C THR A 94 22.27 6.48 -9.14
N ALA A 95 22.81 5.83 -10.19
CA ALA A 95 22.17 4.68 -10.81
C ALA A 95 21.86 3.55 -9.81
N GLU A 96 22.76 3.34 -8.83
CA GLU A 96 22.58 2.37 -7.76
C GLU A 96 21.38 2.71 -6.86
N LYS A 97 21.27 3.97 -6.43
CA LYS A 97 20.13 4.43 -5.62
C LYS A 97 18.81 4.32 -6.38
N ARG A 98 18.79 4.73 -7.65
CA ARG A 98 17.61 4.56 -8.51
C ARG A 98 17.19 3.10 -8.63
N LYS A 99 18.14 2.20 -8.86
CA LYS A 99 17.86 0.76 -8.95
C LYS A 99 17.27 0.22 -7.65
N LYS A 100 17.85 0.56 -6.51
CA LYS A 100 17.35 0.11 -5.20
C LYS A 100 15.95 0.65 -4.90
N HIS A 101 15.70 1.93 -5.22
CA HIS A 101 14.38 2.54 -5.09
C HIS A 101 13.34 1.84 -5.97
N SER A 102 13.62 1.69 -7.27
CA SER A 102 12.73 0.99 -8.22
C SER A 102 12.43 -0.46 -7.80
N GLN A 103 13.44 -1.22 -7.34
CA GLN A 103 13.23 -2.58 -6.82
C GLN A 103 12.30 -2.64 -5.60
N LEU A 104 12.36 -1.63 -4.73
CA LEU A 104 11.49 -1.58 -3.56
C LEU A 104 10.06 -1.17 -3.93
N ILE A 105 9.90 -0.23 -4.87
CA ILE A 105 8.60 0.17 -5.42
C ILE A 105 7.92 -1.01 -6.15
N ASP A 106 8.64 -1.75 -6.99
CA ASP A 106 8.11 -2.95 -7.67
C ASP A 106 7.61 -4.01 -6.67
N LYS A 107 8.36 -4.18 -5.57
CA LYS A 107 7.96 -5.08 -4.48
C LYS A 107 6.68 -4.62 -3.77
N VAL A 108 6.51 -3.31 -3.57
CA VAL A 108 5.27 -2.73 -3.02
C VAL A 108 4.10 -3.03 -3.95
N TRP A 109 4.20 -2.73 -5.25
CA TRP A 109 3.12 -2.98 -6.19
C TRP A 109 2.75 -4.46 -6.31
N SER A 110 3.76 -5.34 -6.32
CA SER A 110 3.53 -6.78 -6.30
C SER A 110 2.77 -7.22 -5.04
N LYS A 111 2.98 -6.56 -3.90
CA LYS A 111 2.28 -6.86 -2.64
C LYS A 111 0.90 -6.24 -2.56
N GLU A 112 0.69 -5.05 -3.12
CA GLU A 112 -0.64 -4.46 -3.30
C GLU A 112 -1.54 -5.38 -4.12
N LEU A 113 -1.04 -5.89 -5.25
CA LEU A 113 -1.76 -6.87 -6.09
C LEU A 113 -2.09 -8.17 -5.33
N GLN A 114 -1.13 -8.72 -4.58
CA GLN A 114 -1.36 -9.92 -3.76
C GLN A 114 -2.43 -9.69 -2.69
N PHE A 115 -2.42 -8.53 -2.05
CA PHE A 115 -3.40 -8.19 -1.02
C PHE A 115 -4.80 -7.99 -1.63
N LEU A 116 -4.90 -7.31 -2.77
CA LEU A 116 -6.14 -7.16 -3.54
C LEU A 116 -6.72 -8.52 -3.94
N ASP A 117 -5.89 -9.42 -4.46
CA ASP A 117 -6.28 -10.80 -4.79
C ASP A 117 -6.82 -11.55 -3.56
N ALA A 118 -6.19 -11.37 -2.39
CA ALA A 118 -6.63 -12.01 -1.15
C ALA A 118 -7.98 -11.45 -0.67
N GLN A 119 -8.19 -10.13 -0.77
CA GLN A 119 -9.47 -9.50 -0.44
C GLN A 119 -10.59 -10.01 -1.35
N TYR A 120 -10.34 -10.14 -2.65
CA TYR A 120 -11.31 -10.69 -3.60
C TYR A 120 -11.64 -12.15 -3.30
N LYS A 121 -10.62 -13.00 -3.09
CA LYS A 121 -10.82 -14.42 -2.73
C LYS A 121 -11.57 -14.60 -1.40
N ALA A 122 -11.39 -13.68 -0.46
CA ALA A 122 -12.12 -13.65 0.80
C ALA A 122 -13.55 -13.10 0.67
N GLY A 123 -13.99 -12.71 -0.53
CA GLY A 123 -15.32 -12.18 -0.79
C GLY A 123 -15.55 -10.78 -0.19
N LEU A 124 -14.48 -10.03 0.08
CA LEU A 124 -14.55 -8.72 0.73
C LEU A 124 -14.68 -7.55 -0.25
N ILE A 125 -14.46 -7.82 -1.53
CA ILE A 125 -14.64 -6.86 -2.63
C ILE A 125 -15.38 -7.54 -3.79
N LYS A 126 -16.13 -6.75 -4.56
CA LYS A 126 -16.85 -7.25 -5.73
C LYS A 126 -15.91 -7.47 -6.90
N GLU A 127 -16.32 -8.32 -7.84
CA GLU A 127 -15.51 -8.64 -9.02
C GLU A 127 -15.23 -7.41 -9.90
N ASP A 128 -16.19 -6.53 -10.09
CA ASP A 128 -16.00 -5.31 -10.89
C ASP A 128 -14.98 -4.37 -10.24
N ASP A 129 -15.09 -4.15 -8.92
CA ASP A 129 -14.12 -3.36 -8.15
C ASP A 129 -12.72 -3.99 -8.22
N TYR A 130 -12.64 -5.32 -8.05
CA TYR A 130 -11.40 -6.07 -8.17
C TYR A 130 -10.74 -5.89 -9.54
N LYS A 131 -11.49 -6.02 -10.64
CA LYS A 131 -10.96 -5.90 -12.00
C LYS A 131 -10.45 -4.48 -12.28
N ILE A 132 -11.18 -3.46 -11.83
CA ILE A 132 -10.79 -2.05 -11.98
C ILE A 132 -9.50 -1.78 -11.22
N GLU A 133 -9.46 -2.12 -9.94
CA GLU A 133 -8.28 -1.86 -9.09
C GLU A 133 -7.06 -2.65 -9.54
N LYS A 134 -7.24 -3.91 -9.94
CA LYS A 134 -6.14 -4.74 -10.46
C LYS A 134 -5.51 -4.12 -11.69
N LYS A 135 -6.35 -3.69 -12.65
CA LYS A 135 -5.87 -3.01 -13.86
C LYS A 135 -5.11 -1.74 -13.50
N ASN A 136 -5.62 -0.94 -12.57
CA ASN A 136 -4.94 0.29 -12.12
C ASN A 136 -3.56 -0.02 -11.50
N PHE A 137 -3.45 -1.04 -10.64
CA PHE A 137 -2.17 -1.42 -10.04
C PHE A 137 -1.18 -1.99 -11.04
N GLU A 138 -1.64 -2.78 -12.01
CA GLU A 138 -0.81 -3.27 -13.10
C GLU A 138 -0.28 -2.11 -13.96
N GLU A 139 -1.14 -1.15 -14.34
CA GLU A 139 -0.72 0.04 -15.07
C GLU A 139 0.26 0.92 -14.27
N LEU A 140 0.06 1.08 -12.96
CA LEU A 140 0.97 1.86 -12.11
C LEU A 140 2.32 1.18 -11.90
N ARG A 141 2.35 -0.15 -11.82
CA ARG A 141 3.58 -0.92 -11.74
C ARG A 141 4.37 -0.81 -13.04
N ASP A 142 3.70 -0.99 -14.18
CA ASP A 142 4.35 -1.03 -15.49
C ASP A 142 4.84 0.37 -15.94
N ASN A 143 4.30 1.45 -15.36
CA ASN A 143 4.70 2.84 -15.61
C ASN A 143 5.70 3.41 -14.57
N ASN A 144 6.12 2.64 -13.57
CA ASN A 144 7.18 3.02 -12.60
C ASN A 144 8.56 2.53 -13.05
#